data_AF-A0ABD1E2A2-F1
#
_entry.id   AF-A0ABD1E2A2-F1
#
_cell.length_a   1.000
_cell.length_b   1.000
_cell.length_c   1.000
_cell.angle_alpha   90.00
_cell.angle_beta   90.00
_cell.angle_gamma   90.00
#
_symmetry.space_group_name_H-M   'P 1'
#
loop_
_entity.id
_entity.type
_entity.pdbx_description
1 polymer ?
#
loop_
_entity_poly.entity_id
_entity_poly.type
_entity_poly.pdbx_seq_one_letter_code
_entity_poly.pdbx_strand_id
1 'polypeptide(L)'
;MLQNIPQQVRLFGPNVQLLKCFGIVPNINLKTNRLHGTIYSVIYSVLLIIVVGCMEIFIWVHKFYMDYSDDSYLPVIVRITCELTGFIMFNCVVTWSYTKRKLWEKLFQEITSVYNQQTVKEPQEKKRSVLRNANLYFVVITFLILLLYCMDIFFWQIEARSMNFILSYVYFYYNFLLSNVIGHVALEIGSQYKYMTNALVASEYTNRENGRKILNDTKRLYIEMNKVIGTFNNLFGPILLLMAVQCSLQILDFGVFLVEKVLPNLKFEYDAFLVYVIFIIMDLTWFSVTQFRCEMAKDESQRLLTVCYNLLDNYNDGSELLQETHNLIDQIKNRPVQFTAADFFEIKRSTTFSIIGSTATYFIVYVELRSNDSSWTQNNGTI
;
A
#
# COMPACT_ATOMS: atom_id res chain seq x y z
N MET A 1 20.32 -17.82 23.87
CA MET A 1 19.25 -18.49 23.11
C MET A 1 18.42 -17.58 22.18
N LEU A 2 18.61 -16.25 22.14
CA LEU A 2 17.89 -15.35 21.21
C LEU A 2 18.60 -15.10 19.85
N GLN A 3 19.72 -15.77 19.58
CA GLN A 3 20.55 -15.50 18.39
C GLN A 3 20.07 -16.16 17.08
N ASN A 4 19.13 -17.10 17.13
CA ASN A 4 18.59 -17.80 15.95
C ASN A 4 17.09 -17.57 15.74
N ILE A 5 16.61 -16.35 15.98
CA ILE A 5 15.25 -15.99 15.53
C ILE A 5 15.35 -15.65 14.03
N PRO A 6 14.65 -16.38 13.14
CA PRO A 6 14.66 -16.08 11.70
C PRO A 6 14.20 -14.63 11.47
N GLN A 7 14.95 -13.89 10.64
CA GLN A 7 14.73 -12.45 10.45
C GLN A 7 13.35 -12.09 9.89
N GLN A 8 12.63 -13.06 9.30
CA GLN A 8 11.22 -12.94 8.95
C GLN A 8 10.34 -12.53 10.15
N VAL A 9 10.66 -13.00 11.37
CA VAL A 9 9.98 -12.60 12.63
C VAL A 9 10.22 -11.12 12.94
N ARG A 10 11.33 -10.54 12.47
CA ARG A 10 11.68 -9.13 12.70
C ARG A 10 11.02 -8.22 11.68
N LEU A 11 10.84 -8.64 10.43
CA LEU A 11 10.29 -7.82 9.35
C LEU A 11 8.95 -7.14 9.67
N PHE A 12 8.09 -7.82 10.43
CA PHE A 12 6.77 -7.31 10.80
C PHE A 12 6.58 -7.15 12.32
N GLY A 13 7.56 -7.53 13.14
CA GLY A 13 7.60 -7.31 14.59
C GLY A 13 6.30 -7.69 15.35
N PRO A 14 5.94 -6.96 16.43
CA PRO A 14 4.67 -7.15 17.16
C PRO A 14 3.44 -6.87 16.29
N ASN A 15 3.57 -6.10 15.21
CA ASN A 15 2.46 -5.75 14.32
C ASN A 15 1.91 -6.98 13.58
N VAL A 16 2.70 -8.06 13.42
CA VAL A 16 2.20 -9.32 12.84
C VAL A 16 0.95 -9.83 13.52
N GLN A 17 0.92 -9.78 14.86
CA GLN A 17 -0.23 -10.31 15.60
C GLN A 17 -1.48 -9.49 15.32
N LEU A 18 -1.34 -8.16 15.26
CA LEU A 18 -2.43 -7.26 14.90
C LEU A 18 -2.90 -7.53 13.46
N LEU A 19 -1.96 -7.61 12.50
CA LEU A 19 -2.25 -7.90 11.10
C LEU A 19 -2.92 -9.27 10.89
N LYS A 20 -2.59 -10.25 11.74
CA LYS A 20 -3.26 -11.56 11.77
C LYS A 20 -4.67 -11.46 12.32
N CYS A 21 -4.90 -10.66 13.37
CA CYS A 21 -6.25 -10.39 13.88
C CYS A 21 -7.12 -9.74 12.81
N PHE A 22 -6.59 -8.81 12.02
CA PHE A 22 -7.34 -8.19 10.90
C PHE A 22 -7.38 -9.05 9.62
N GLY A 23 -6.83 -10.27 9.63
CA GLY A 23 -6.84 -11.13 8.44
C GLY A 23 -6.10 -10.56 7.23
N ILE A 24 -5.13 -9.65 7.44
CA ILE A 24 -4.32 -9.02 6.38
C ILE A 24 -3.09 -9.89 6.05
N VAL A 25 -2.60 -10.65 7.04
CA VAL A 25 -1.50 -11.59 6.86
C VAL A 25 -1.93 -12.96 7.35
N PRO A 26 -1.67 -14.04 6.60
CA PRO A 26 -1.98 -15.39 7.05
C PRO A 26 -1.30 -15.75 8.37
N ASN A 27 -1.85 -16.73 9.09
CA ASN A 27 -1.24 -17.22 10.33
C ASN A 27 0.02 -18.05 10.07
N ILE A 28 1.11 -17.38 9.73
CA ILE A 28 2.42 -17.99 9.50
C ILE A 28 3.15 -18.11 10.83
N ASN A 29 3.62 -19.33 11.14
CA ASN A 29 4.62 -19.50 12.17
C ASN A 29 5.99 -19.16 11.56
N LEU A 30 6.39 -17.91 11.77
CA LEU A 30 7.65 -17.37 11.24
C LEU A 30 8.89 -18.11 11.78
N LYS A 31 8.78 -18.86 12.89
CA LYS A 31 9.90 -19.67 13.41
C LYS A 31 10.11 -20.96 12.62
N THR A 32 9.02 -21.61 12.23
CA THR A 32 9.08 -22.91 11.54
C THR A 32 8.93 -22.76 10.03
N ASN A 33 8.62 -21.56 9.54
CA ASN A 33 8.23 -21.29 8.15
C ASN A 33 7.09 -22.21 7.67
N ARG A 34 6.35 -22.81 8.62
CA ARG A 34 5.21 -23.68 8.39
C ARG A 34 3.97 -23.00 8.89
N LEU A 35 2.91 -23.14 8.13
CA LEU A 35 1.72 -22.34 8.35
C LEU A 35 0.72 -23.28 9.04
N HIS A 36 0.32 -22.93 10.28
CA HIS A 36 -0.54 -23.81 11.08
C HIS A 36 -1.93 -23.87 10.43
N GLY A 37 -2.48 -25.07 10.32
CA GLY A 37 -3.69 -25.34 9.53
C GLY A 37 -4.91 -24.60 10.05
N THR A 38 -5.96 -24.34 9.29
CA THR A 38 -6.21 -24.09 7.84
C THR A 38 -7.71 -23.82 7.77
N ILE A 39 -8.48 -24.55 8.58
CA ILE A 39 -9.93 -24.44 8.69
C ILE A 39 -10.31 -23.27 9.60
N TYR A 40 -9.77 -23.16 10.82
CA TYR A 40 -10.12 -22.06 11.74
C TYR A 40 -9.85 -20.67 11.16
N SER A 41 -8.75 -20.51 10.42
CA SER A 41 -8.41 -19.25 9.76
C SER A 41 -9.37 -18.89 8.63
N VAL A 42 -9.87 -19.88 7.89
CA VAL A 42 -10.87 -19.68 6.83
C VAL A 42 -12.25 -19.43 7.43
N ILE A 43 -12.62 -20.15 8.49
CA ILE A 43 -13.87 -19.87 9.23
C ILE A 43 -13.83 -18.44 9.77
N TYR A 44 -12.72 -18.04 10.39
CA TYR A 44 -12.54 -16.67 10.87
C TYR A 44 -12.69 -15.64 9.76
N SER A 45 -12.10 -15.87 8.58
CA SER A 45 -12.19 -14.96 7.44
C SER A 45 -13.62 -14.83 6.92
N VAL A 46 -14.33 -15.95 6.81
CA VAL A 46 -15.73 -15.98 6.39
C VAL A 46 -16.61 -15.26 7.41
N LEU A 47 -16.40 -15.49 8.71
CA LEU A 47 -17.13 -14.79 9.77
C LEU A 47 -16.86 -13.29 9.73
N LEU A 48 -15.61 -12.88 9.55
CA LEU A 48 -15.21 -11.48 9.45
C LEU A 48 -15.88 -10.79 8.25
N ILE A 49 -15.93 -11.47 7.10
CA ILE A 49 -16.64 -11.00 5.89
C ILE A 49 -18.14 -10.89 6.14
N ILE A 50 -18.76 -11.88 6.78
CA ILE A 50 -20.20 -11.85 7.10
C ILE A 50 -20.51 -10.71 8.06
N VAL A 51 -19.71 -10.52 9.11
CA VAL A 51 -19.93 -9.44 10.09
C VAL A 51 -19.84 -8.07 9.42
N VAL A 52 -18.78 -7.82 8.65
CA VAL A 52 -18.62 -6.53 7.95
C VAL A 52 -19.70 -6.36 6.87
N GLY A 53 -20.05 -7.42 6.13
CA GLY A 53 -21.14 -7.36 5.14
C GLY A 53 -22.51 -7.12 5.76
N CYS A 54 -22.81 -7.70 6.92
CA CYS A 54 -24.04 -7.40 7.66
C CYS A 54 -24.07 -5.96 8.18
N MET A 55 -22.93 -5.44 8.66
CA MET A 55 -22.79 -4.03 9.05
C MET A 55 -23.00 -3.11 7.85
N GLU A 56 -22.40 -3.42 6.70
CA GLU A 56 -22.57 -2.69 5.44
C GLU A 56 -24.05 -2.61 5.05
N ILE A 57 -24.73 -3.76 4.97
CA ILE A 57 -26.15 -3.84 4.59
C ILE A 57 -27.01 -3.06 5.57
N PHE A 58 -26.74 -3.17 6.88
CA PHE A 58 -27.47 -2.42 7.89
C PHE A 58 -27.29 -0.91 7.73
N ILE A 59 -26.06 -0.44 7.52
CA ILE A 59 -25.75 0.98 7.29
C ILE A 59 -26.40 1.47 6.01
N TRP A 60 -26.35 0.68 4.94
CA TRP A 60 -26.99 1.01 3.66
C TRP A 60 -28.50 1.13 3.77
N VAL A 61 -29.15 0.16 4.42
CA VAL A 61 -30.60 0.21 4.66
C VAL A 61 -30.92 1.46 5.47
N HIS A 62 -30.13 1.77 6.50
CA HIS A 62 -30.34 2.96 7.31
C HIS A 62 -30.17 4.26 6.50
N LYS A 63 -29.09 4.40 5.73
CA LYS A 63 -28.86 5.54 4.83
C LYS A 63 -29.99 5.67 3.81
N PHE A 64 -30.40 4.56 3.18
CA PHE A 64 -31.52 4.48 2.24
C PHE A 64 -32.80 5.11 2.79
N TYR A 65 -33.14 4.79 4.04
CA TYR A 65 -34.34 5.32 4.67
C TYR A 65 -34.23 6.76 5.18
N MET A 66 -33.03 7.22 5.57
CA MET A 66 -32.87 8.53 6.24
C MET A 66 -32.46 9.66 5.28
N ASP A 67 -31.58 9.39 4.31
CA ASP A 67 -30.93 10.45 3.52
C ASP A 67 -31.41 10.52 2.06
N TYR A 68 -31.95 9.42 1.51
CA TYR A 68 -32.20 9.32 0.06
C TYR A 68 -33.62 9.68 -0.40
N SER A 69 -34.48 10.21 0.48
CA SER A 69 -35.80 10.68 0.03
C SER A 69 -35.72 11.94 -0.82
N ASP A 70 -34.69 12.79 -0.62
CA ASP A 70 -34.65 14.16 -1.17
C ASP A 70 -33.38 14.47 -2.01
N ASP A 71 -32.37 13.61 -2.03
CA ASP A 71 -31.10 13.86 -2.71
C ASP A 71 -31.12 13.47 -4.21
N SER A 72 -30.32 14.17 -5.01
CA SER A 72 -30.10 13.85 -6.43
C SER A 72 -29.43 12.47 -6.59
N TYR A 73 -29.73 11.74 -7.66
CA TYR A 73 -29.27 10.35 -7.86
C TYR A 73 -27.74 10.20 -7.92
N LEU A 74 -26.99 11.23 -8.35
CA LEU A 74 -25.55 11.11 -8.57
C LEU A 74 -24.73 10.96 -7.27
N PRO A 75 -24.90 11.81 -6.23
CA PRO A 75 -24.30 11.59 -4.91
C PRO A 75 -24.51 10.19 -4.36
N VAL A 76 -25.74 9.67 -4.53
CA VAL A 76 -26.09 8.31 -4.12
C VAL A 76 -25.21 7.28 -4.79
N ILE A 77 -25.10 7.36 -6.12
CA ILE A 77 -24.35 6.41 -6.93
C ILE A 77 -22.85 6.48 -6.60
N VAL A 78 -22.28 7.69 -6.48
CA VAL A 78 -20.86 7.88 -6.16
C VAL A 78 -20.54 7.28 -4.79
N ARG A 79 -21.36 7.60 -3.77
CA ARG A 79 -21.17 7.09 -2.40
C ARG A 79 -21.32 5.57 -2.33
N ILE A 80 -22.36 5.02 -2.94
CA ILE A 80 -22.58 3.58 -3.06
C ILE A 80 -21.39 2.90 -3.73
N THR A 81 -20.88 3.46 -4.82
CA THR A 81 -19.75 2.89 -5.56
C THR A 81 -18.46 2.95 -4.73
N CYS A 82 -18.25 4.03 -3.98
CA CYS A 82 -17.14 4.20 -3.05
C CYS A 82 -17.18 3.18 -1.91
N GLU A 83 -18.34 2.99 -1.27
CA GLU A 83 -18.54 2.03 -0.18
C GLU A 83 -18.41 0.58 -0.67
N LEU A 84 -19.03 0.26 -1.81
CA LEU A 84 -18.93 -1.05 -2.44
C LEU A 84 -17.48 -1.39 -2.83
N THR A 85 -16.72 -0.42 -3.34
CA THR A 85 -15.31 -0.62 -3.69
C THR A 85 -14.47 -0.87 -2.43
N GLY A 86 -14.74 -0.13 -1.34
CA GLY A 86 -14.12 -0.36 -0.03
C GLY A 86 -14.41 -1.76 0.51
N PHE A 87 -15.66 -2.21 0.40
CA PHE A 87 -16.07 -3.56 0.76
C PHE A 87 -15.37 -4.62 -0.09
N ILE A 88 -15.35 -4.46 -1.43
CA ILE A 88 -14.67 -5.40 -2.34
C ILE A 88 -13.18 -5.49 -1.98
N MET A 89 -12.52 -4.37 -1.76
CA MET A 89 -11.11 -4.33 -1.35
C MET A 89 -10.89 -5.06 -0.03
N PHE A 90 -11.69 -4.79 0.99
CA PHE A 90 -11.65 -5.51 2.27
C PHE A 90 -11.79 -7.02 2.08
N ASN A 91 -12.80 -7.45 1.32
CA ASN A 91 -13.04 -8.86 1.01
C ASN A 91 -11.88 -9.50 0.25
N CYS A 92 -11.33 -8.79 -0.73
CA CYS A 92 -10.17 -9.25 -1.49
C CYS A 92 -8.97 -9.46 -0.56
N VAL A 93 -8.65 -8.51 0.32
CA VAL A 93 -7.55 -8.61 1.29
C VAL A 93 -7.75 -9.81 2.20
N VAL A 94 -8.90 -9.88 2.87
CA VAL A 94 -9.21 -10.96 3.81
C VAL A 94 -9.17 -12.31 3.09
N THR A 95 -9.86 -12.45 1.96
CA THR A 95 -9.90 -13.70 1.19
C THR A 95 -8.53 -14.09 0.68
N TRP A 96 -7.71 -13.15 0.19
CA TRP A 96 -6.39 -13.45 -0.36
C TRP A 96 -5.37 -13.84 0.69
N SER A 97 -5.43 -13.26 1.88
CA SER A 97 -4.60 -13.70 3.01
C SER A 97 -4.70 -15.21 3.24
N TYR A 98 -5.88 -15.79 3.04
CA TYR A 98 -6.10 -17.22 3.27
C TYR A 98 -6.04 -18.07 1.98
N THR A 99 -6.63 -17.62 0.88
CA THR A 99 -6.67 -18.39 -0.38
C THR A 99 -5.35 -18.36 -1.13
N LYS A 100 -4.61 -17.24 -1.08
CA LYS A 100 -3.28 -17.08 -1.70
C LYS A 100 -2.15 -17.38 -0.72
N ARG A 101 -2.42 -18.19 0.30
CA ARG A 101 -1.46 -18.63 1.32
C ARG A 101 -0.12 -19.11 0.75
N LYS A 102 -0.14 -19.92 -0.31
CA LYS A 102 1.08 -20.42 -0.97
C LYS A 102 1.93 -19.30 -1.57
N LEU A 103 1.31 -18.22 -2.05
CA LEU A 103 2.05 -17.05 -2.57
C LEU A 103 2.70 -16.27 -1.43
N TRP A 104 2.02 -16.11 -0.30
CA TRP A 104 2.64 -15.53 0.91
C TRP A 104 3.84 -16.34 1.40
N GLU A 105 3.69 -17.66 1.52
CA GLU A 105 4.80 -18.57 1.88
C GLU A 105 5.96 -18.41 0.90
N LYS A 106 5.67 -18.44 -0.40
CA LYS A 106 6.65 -18.25 -1.47
C LYS A 106 7.36 -16.90 -1.34
N LEU A 107 6.63 -15.80 -1.15
CA LEU A 107 7.21 -14.46 -0.99
C LEU A 107 8.20 -14.42 0.17
N PHE A 108 7.81 -14.94 1.33
CA PHE A 108 8.69 -14.95 2.50
C PHE A 108 9.90 -15.86 2.34
N GLN A 109 9.72 -17.02 1.69
CA GLN A 109 10.82 -17.93 1.38
C GLN A 109 11.80 -17.29 0.40
N GLU A 110 11.32 -16.67 -0.67
CA GLU A 110 12.15 -15.99 -1.66
C GLU A 110 12.94 -14.83 -1.03
N ILE A 111 12.30 -13.94 -0.27
CA ILE A 111 12.99 -12.85 0.47
C ILE A 111 14.06 -13.42 1.41
N THR A 112 13.75 -14.51 2.11
CA THR A 112 14.70 -15.13 3.05
C THR A 112 15.85 -15.82 2.35
N SER A 113 15.60 -16.41 1.18
CA SER A 113 16.63 -17.03 0.37
C SER A 113 17.64 -16.00 -0.15
N VAL A 114 17.16 -14.83 -0.59
CA VAL A 114 18.01 -13.70 -0.98
C VAL A 114 18.84 -13.24 0.22
N TYR A 115 18.21 -13.09 1.39
CA TYR A 115 18.91 -12.67 2.60
C TYR A 115 20.02 -13.65 3.02
N ASN A 116 19.74 -14.95 2.99
CA ASN A 116 20.72 -15.98 3.37
C ASN A 116 21.91 -16.07 2.41
N GLN A 117 21.76 -15.60 1.17
CA GLN A 117 22.85 -15.53 0.20
C GLN A 117 23.78 -14.32 0.42
N GLN A 118 23.41 -13.37 1.29
CA GLN A 118 24.27 -12.23 1.62
C GLN A 118 25.46 -12.70 2.48
N THR A 119 26.66 -12.58 1.92
CA THR A 119 27.92 -12.95 2.59
C THR A 119 28.35 -11.93 3.64
N VAL A 120 27.91 -10.68 3.51
CA VAL A 120 28.27 -9.58 4.42
C VAL A 120 27.11 -9.29 5.36
N LYS A 121 27.26 -9.68 6.62
CA LYS A 121 26.28 -9.39 7.68
C LYS A 121 26.32 -7.90 8.00
N GLU A 122 25.33 -7.15 7.54
CA GLU A 122 25.12 -5.77 7.99
C GLU A 122 25.00 -5.73 9.53
N PRO A 123 25.60 -4.74 10.22
CA PRO A 123 25.56 -4.65 11.68
C PRO A 123 24.11 -4.67 12.19
N GLN A 124 23.78 -5.71 12.96
CA GLN A 124 22.41 -6.00 13.41
C GLN A 124 21.78 -4.88 14.25
N GLU A 125 22.59 -4.02 14.86
CA GLU A 125 22.13 -2.93 15.72
C GLU A 125 21.41 -1.83 14.93
N LYS A 126 21.91 -1.48 13.74
CA LYS A 126 21.30 -0.44 12.90
C LYS A 126 19.92 -0.85 12.39
N LYS A 127 19.72 -2.13 12.06
CA LYS A 127 18.40 -2.65 11.66
C LYS A 127 17.40 -2.63 12.83
N ARG A 128 17.87 -2.85 14.05
CA ARG A 128 17.00 -2.92 15.24
C ARG A 128 16.43 -1.55 15.63
N SER A 129 17.21 -0.47 15.47
CA SER A 129 16.74 0.89 15.76
C SER A 129 15.69 1.36 14.77
N VAL A 130 15.88 1.10 13.47
CA VAL A 130 14.92 1.45 12.41
C VAL A 130 13.58 0.73 12.62
N LEU A 131 13.61 -0.57 12.91
CA LEU A 131 12.40 -1.36 13.16
C LEU A 131 11.65 -0.90 14.43
N ARG A 132 12.39 -0.54 15.49
CA ARG A 132 11.77 -0.02 16.73
C ARG A 132 11.02 1.27 16.46
N ASN A 133 11.60 2.16 15.67
CA ASN A 133 10.96 3.43 15.31
C ASN A 133 9.72 3.19 14.43
N ALA A 134 9.79 2.27 13.45
CA ALA A 134 8.63 1.91 12.62
C ALA A 134 7.45 1.36 13.44
N ASN A 135 7.72 0.50 14.45
CA ASN A 135 6.67 -0.01 15.34
C ASN A 135 6.07 1.09 16.21
N LEU A 136 6.88 2.04 16.71
CA LEU A 136 6.38 3.18 17.48
C LEU A 136 5.44 4.04 16.63
N TYR A 137 5.83 4.37 15.38
CA TYR A 137 4.97 5.11 14.46
C TYR A 137 3.65 4.37 14.22
N PHE A 138 3.70 3.05 13.97
CA PHE A 138 2.51 2.24 13.76
C PHE A 138 1.54 2.27 14.96
N VAL A 139 2.06 2.16 16.19
CA VAL A 139 1.26 2.22 17.42
C VAL A 139 0.66 3.61 17.61
N VAL A 140 1.46 4.67 17.43
CA VAL A 140 0.99 6.05 17.55
C VAL A 140 -0.10 6.35 16.53
N ILE A 141 0.06 5.92 15.28
CA ILE A 141 -0.95 6.14 14.23
C ILE A 141 -2.21 5.34 14.53
N THR A 142 -2.09 4.06 14.93
CA THR A 142 -3.26 3.27 15.36
C THR A 142 -4.01 3.95 16.50
N PHE A 143 -3.27 4.49 17.48
CA PHE A 143 -3.86 5.26 18.57
C PHE A 143 -4.53 6.55 18.11
N LEU A 144 -3.92 7.30 17.19
CA LEU A 144 -4.53 8.50 16.60
C LEU A 144 -5.82 8.18 15.84
N ILE A 145 -5.87 7.08 15.09
CA ILE A 145 -7.07 6.63 14.37
C ILE A 145 -8.18 6.26 15.34
N LEU A 146 -7.83 5.52 16.41
CA LEU A 146 -8.78 5.19 17.48
C LEU A 146 -9.27 6.45 18.22
N LEU A 147 -8.39 7.43 18.44
CA LEU A 147 -8.76 8.70 19.07
C LEU A 147 -9.70 9.51 18.17
N LEU A 148 -9.43 9.59 16.87
CA LEU A 148 -10.33 10.22 15.90
C LEU A 148 -11.71 9.56 15.91
N TYR A 149 -11.74 8.23 15.94
CA TYR A 149 -12.98 7.46 16.06
C TYR A 149 -13.74 7.75 17.35
N CYS A 150 -13.05 7.76 18.50
CA CYS A 150 -13.67 8.08 19.78
C CYS A 150 -14.19 9.52 19.85
N MET A 151 -13.45 10.48 19.28
CA MET A 151 -13.87 11.88 19.21
C MET A 151 -15.13 12.02 18.36
N ASP A 152 -15.19 11.36 17.20
CA ASP A 152 -16.37 11.41 16.33
C ASP A 152 -17.62 10.88 17.04
N ILE A 153 -17.52 9.72 17.72
CA ILE A 153 -18.61 9.18 18.55
C ILE A 153 -19.03 10.14 19.66
N PHE A 154 -18.07 10.80 20.31
CA PHE A 154 -18.32 11.67 21.44
C PHE A 154 -18.94 13.02 21.05
N PHE A 155 -18.48 13.61 19.94
CA PHE A 155 -18.99 14.89 19.45
C PHE A 155 -20.33 14.76 18.72
N TRP A 156 -20.58 13.65 18.01
CA TRP A 156 -21.81 13.43 17.25
C TRP A 156 -22.93 12.69 18.03
N GLN A 157 -22.92 12.79 19.36
CA GLN A 157 -23.98 12.35 20.29
C GLN A 157 -24.85 11.17 19.83
N ILE A 158 -24.36 9.95 19.59
CA ILE A 158 -25.19 8.74 19.26
C ILE A 158 -26.34 9.03 18.26
N GLU A 159 -26.23 10.04 17.40
CA GLU A 159 -27.23 10.25 16.37
C GLU A 159 -26.91 9.26 15.25
N ALA A 160 -27.94 8.87 14.50
CA ALA A 160 -27.87 8.02 13.31
C ALA A 160 -26.68 8.33 12.38
N ARG A 161 -26.25 9.60 12.33
CA ARG A 161 -25.13 10.10 11.54
C ARG A 161 -23.76 9.49 11.91
N SER A 162 -23.50 9.21 13.19
CA SER A 162 -22.21 8.62 13.61
C SER A 162 -21.99 7.22 13.04
N MET A 163 -23.06 6.44 12.89
CA MET A 163 -23.00 5.09 12.28
C MET A 163 -22.58 5.12 10.81
N ASN A 164 -22.82 6.23 10.11
CA ASN A 164 -22.44 6.39 8.70
C ASN A 164 -20.92 6.42 8.49
N PHE A 165 -20.15 6.83 9.50
CA PHE A 165 -18.70 6.98 9.42
C PHE A 165 -17.94 5.74 9.90
N ILE A 166 -18.52 4.91 10.77
CA ILE A 166 -17.85 3.73 11.36
C ILE A 166 -17.21 2.85 10.29
N LEU A 167 -17.95 2.59 9.22
CA LEU A 167 -17.50 1.76 8.13
C LEU A 167 -16.35 2.40 7.33
N SER A 168 -16.43 3.71 7.08
CA SER A 168 -15.35 4.48 6.48
C SER A 168 -14.09 4.44 7.33
N TYR A 169 -14.20 4.51 8.66
CA TYR A 169 -13.07 4.31 9.59
C TYR A 169 -12.47 2.91 9.47
N VAL A 170 -13.31 1.88 9.38
CA VAL A 170 -12.85 0.49 9.19
C VAL A 170 -12.06 0.37 7.89
N TYR A 171 -12.61 0.84 6.76
CA TYR A 171 -11.92 0.79 5.46
C TYR A 171 -10.63 1.60 5.44
N PHE A 172 -10.66 2.79 6.01
CA PHE A 172 -9.48 3.63 6.17
C PHE A 172 -8.40 2.93 7.01
N TYR A 173 -8.76 2.32 8.12
CA TYR A 173 -7.82 1.60 8.97
C TYR A 173 -7.23 0.38 8.24
N TYR A 174 -8.05 -0.35 7.48
CA TYR A 174 -7.55 -1.44 6.61
C TYR A 174 -6.58 -0.93 5.54
N ASN A 175 -6.88 0.19 4.87
CA ASN A 175 -5.98 0.83 3.93
C ASN A 175 -4.65 1.18 4.58
N PHE A 176 -4.68 1.78 5.76
CA PHE A 176 -3.49 2.10 6.54
C PHE A 176 -2.65 0.84 6.82
N LEU A 177 -3.27 -0.22 7.38
CA LEU A 177 -2.56 -1.46 7.70
C LEU A 177 -1.96 -2.11 6.45
N LEU A 178 -2.70 -2.10 5.35
CA LEU A 178 -2.30 -2.68 4.08
C LEU A 178 -1.15 -1.89 3.44
N SER A 179 -1.24 -0.57 3.40
CA SER A 179 -0.15 0.31 2.95
C SER A 179 1.14 0.07 3.75
N ASN A 180 1.03 -0.13 5.06
CA ASN A 180 2.19 -0.45 5.88
C ASN A 180 2.82 -1.79 5.47
N VAL A 181 2.01 -2.84 5.31
CA VAL A 181 2.49 -4.17 4.90
C VAL A 181 3.16 -4.12 3.54
N ILE A 182 2.48 -3.57 2.54
CA ILE A 182 2.98 -3.47 1.16
C ILE A 182 4.26 -2.62 1.15
N GLY A 183 4.22 -1.46 1.79
CA GLY A 183 5.35 -0.55 1.89
C GLY A 183 6.55 -1.18 2.58
N HIS A 184 6.35 -1.97 3.64
CA HIS A 184 7.46 -2.67 4.32
C HIS A 184 8.10 -3.73 3.43
N VAL A 185 7.31 -4.50 2.70
CA VAL A 185 7.86 -5.47 1.74
C VAL A 185 8.61 -4.77 0.61
N ALA A 186 8.07 -3.67 0.07
CA ALA A 186 8.73 -2.87 -0.95
C ALA A 186 10.07 -2.27 -0.46
N LEU A 187 10.10 -1.74 0.76
CA LEU A 187 11.33 -1.23 1.39
C LEU A 187 12.38 -2.33 1.57
N GLU A 188 11.96 -3.53 1.98
CA GLU A 188 12.88 -4.66 2.10
C GLU A 188 13.48 -5.00 0.73
N ILE A 189 12.64 -5.09 -0.32
CA ILE A 189 13.09 -5.29 -1.70
C ILE A 189 14.11 -4.21 -2.11
N GLY A 190 13.82 -2.93 -1.86
CA GLY A 190 14.74 -1.84 -2.14
C GLY A 190 16.07 -1.95 -1.37
N SER A 191 16.04 -2.39 -0.12
CA SER A 191 17.25 -2.60 0.68
C SER A 191 18.16 -3.69 0.10
N GLN A 192 17.58 -4.72 -0.54
CA GLN A 192 18.33 -5.77 -1.22
C GLN A 192 19.04 -5.23 -2.48
N TYR A 193 18.36 -4.38 -3.25
CA TYR A 193 19.01 -3.67 -4.36
C TYR A 193 20.15 -2.78 -3.88
N LYS A 194 19.93 -2.03 -2.80
CA LYS A 194 20.98 -1.18 -2.20
C LYS A 194 22.19 -1.97 -1.76
N TYR A 195 21.97 -3.16 -1.19
CA TYR A 195 23.05 -4.07 -0.83
C TYR A 195 23.87 -4.50 -2.05
N MET A 196 23.19 -4.95 -3.12
CA MET A 196 23.85 -5.33 -4.38
C MET A 196 24.65 -4.17 -4.98
N THR A 197 24.07 -2.97 -5.00
CA THR A 197 24.74 -1.75 -5.48
C THR A 197 26.02 -1.47 -4.68
N ASN A 198 25.94 -1.49 -3.35
CA ASN A 198 27.11 -1.24 -2.51
C ASN A 198 28.17 -2.34 -2.64
N ALA A 199 27.76 -3.60 -2.82
CA ALA A 199 28.69 -4.71 -3.04
C ALA A 199 29.46 -4.54 -4.36
N LEU A 200 28.79 -4.12 -5.43
CA LEU A 200 29.44 -3.81 -6.71
C LEU A 200 30.40 -2.63 -6.61
N VAL A 201 30.02 -1.55 -5.92
CA VAL A 201 30.94 -0.42 -5.69
C VAL A 201 32.17 -0.86 -4.90
N ALA A 202 31.99 -1.68 -3.86
CA ALA A 202 33.12 -2.22 -3.10
C ALA A 202 34.03 -3.13 -3.94
N SER A 203 33.47 -3.79 -4.96
CA SER A 203 34.22 -4.71 -5.83
C SER A 203 35.30 -4.01 -6.66
N GLU A 204 35.12 -2.72 -6.95
CA GLU A 204 36.07 -1.88 -7.69
C GLU A 204 37.46 -1.83 -7.03
N TYR A 205 37.50 -1.87 -5.69
CA TYR A 205 38.73 -1.78 -4.90
C TYR A 205 39.29 -3.15 -4.49
N THR A 206 38.70 -4.25 -4.98
CA THR A 206 39.10 -5.61 -4.61
C THR A 206 39.91 -6.29 -5.72
N ASN A 207 40.65 -7.34 -5.36
CA ASN A 207 41.33 -8.18 -6.35
C ASN A 207 40.34 -8.73 -7.39
N ARG A 208 40.80 -8.89 -8.65
CA ARG A 208 39.97 -9.30 -9.80
C ARG A 208 39.11 -10.55 -9.54
N GLU A 209 39.64 -11.56 -8.85
CA GLU A 209 38.92 -12.78 -8.53
C GLU A 209 37.73 -12.53 -7.58
N ASN A 210 37.93 -11.69 -6.57
CA ASN A 210 36.87 -11.27 -5.66
C ASN A 210 35.82 -10.42 -6.38
N GLY A 211 36.26 -9.50 -7.27
CA GLY A 211 35.35 -8.71 -8.10
C GLY A 211 34.45 -9.58 -8.98
N ARG A 212 35.03 -10.59 -9.64
CA ARG A 212 34.28 -11.57 -10.45
C ARG A 212 33.24 -12.31 -9.62
N LYS A 213 33.62 -12.76 -8.42
CA LYS A 213 32.71 -13.46 -7.51
C LYS A 213 31.54 -12.56 -7.10
N ILE A 214 31.80 -11.31 -6.72
CA ILE A 214 30.77 -10.34 -6.33
C ILE A 214 29.81 -10.07 -7.49
N LEU A 215 30.32 -9.94 -8.71
CA LEU A 215 29.52 -9.70 -9.92
C LEU A 215 28.59 -10.90 -10.21
N ASN A 216 29.12 -12.12 -10.13
CA ASN A 216 28.34 -13.35 -10.30
C ASN A 216 27.29 -13.53 -9.21
N ASP A 217 27.63 -13.23 -7.96
CA ASP A 217 26.69 -13.25 -6.84
C ASP A 217 25.59 -12.20 -7.03
N THR A 218 25.93 -11.00 -7.50
CA THR A 218 24.97 -9.93 -7.80
C THR A 218 24.01 -10.32 -8.92
N LYS A 219 24.53 -10.92 -10.00
CA LYS A 219 23.74 -11.47 -11.11
C LYS A 219 22.72 -12.50 -10.63
N ARG A 220 23.15 -13.45 -9.79
CA ARG A 220 22.26 -14.46 -9.19
C ARG A 220 21.20 -13.81 -8.30
N LEU A 221 21.61 -12.90 -7.41
CA LEU A 221 20.69 -12.19 -6.52
C LEU A 221 19.66 -11.37 -7.29
N TYR A 222 20.06 -10.70 -8.38
CA TYR A 222 19.15 -9.93 -9.23
C TYR A 222 18.04 -10.81 -9.85
N ILE A 223 18.40 -12.01 -10.31
CA ILE A 223 17.42 -12.98 -10.85
C ILE A 223 16.43 -13.41 -9.77
N GLU A 224 16.91 -13.73 -8.56
CA GLU A 224 16.03 -14.11 -7.45
C GLU A 224 15.14 -12.94 -7.00
N MET A 225 15.66 -11.72 -6.98
CA MET A 225 14.89 -10.52 -6.67
C MET A 225 13.77 -10.25 -7.68
N ASN A 226 14.00 -10.52 -8.97
CA ASN A 226 12.94 -10.45 -9.97
C ASN A 226 11.81 -11.47 -9.72
N LYS A 227 12.12 -12.67 -9.18
CA LYS A 227 11.09 -13.61 -8.76
C LYS A 227 10.29 -13.07 -7.57
N VAL A 228 10.98 -12.46 -6.59
CA VAL A 228 10.33 -11.79 -5.44
C VAL A 228 9.36 -10.71 -5.92
N ILE A 229 9.77 -9.86 -6.86
CA ILE A 229 8.90 -8.81 -7.45
C ILE A 229 7.71 -9.44 -8.19
N GLY A 230 7.93 -10.50 -8.96
CA GLY A 230 6.85 -11.23 -9.60
C GLY A 230 5.83 -11.78 -8.59
N THR A 231 6.30 -12.35 -7.47
CA THR A 231 5.42 -12.81 -6.39
C THR A 231 4.73 -11.64 -5.69
N PHE A 232 5.41 -10.51 -5.50
CA PHE A 232 4.85 -9.27 -4.94
C PHE A 232 3.71 -8.73 -5.81
N ASN A 233 3.93 -8.57 -7.13
CA ASN A 233 2.90 -8.04 -8.05
C ASN A 233 1.69 -8.98 -8.12
N ASN A 234 1.92 -10.30 -8.12
CA ASN A 234 0.82 -11.28 -8.08
C ASN A 234 0.00 -11.21 -6.78
N LEU A 235 0.62 -10.81 -5.66
CA LEU A 235 -0.02 -10.78 -4.35
C LEU A 235 -0.67 -9.43 -4.04
N PHE A 236 -0.03 -8.33 -4.40
CA PHE A 236 -0.47 -6.98 -4.05
C PHE A 236 -0.96 -6.17 -5.25
N GLY A 237 -0.75 -6.62 -6.49
CA GLY A 237 -1.13 -5.87 -7.69
C GLY A 237 -2.63 -5.53 -7.74
N PRO A 238 -3.54 -6.51 -7.64
CA PRO A 238 -4.98 -6.22 -7.60
C PRO A 238 -5.41 -5.44 -6.36
N ILE A 239 -4.72 -5.61 -5.23
CA ILE A 239 -4.96 -4.80 -4.04
C ILE A 239 -4.59 -3.33 -4.30
N LEU A 240 -3.42 -3.07 -4.89
CA LEU A 240 -2.95 -1.73 -5.25
C LEU A 240 -3.87 -1.07 -6.28
N LEU A 241 -4.42 -1.86 -7.22
CA LEU A 241 -5.44 -1.40 -8.15
C LEU A 241 -6.70 -0.95 -7.40
N LEU A 242 -7.23 -1.78 -6.51
CA LEU A 242 -8.42 -1.47 -5.72
C LEU A 242 -8.19 -0.27 -4.80
N MET A 243 -7.02 -0.14 -4.18
CA MET A 243 -6.66 1.05 -3.40
C MET A 243 -6.65 2.32 -4.25
N ALA A 244 -6.13 2.26 -5.48
CA ALA A 244 -6.12 3.40 -6.40
C ALA A 244 -7.54 3.82 -6.81
N VAL A 245 -8.39 2.84 -7.14
CA VAL A 245 -9.81 3.10 -7.47
C VAL A 245 -10.55 3.66 -6.26
N GLN A 246 -10.36 3.07 -5.08
CA GLN A 246 -10.96 3.54 -3.83
C GLN A 246 -10.57 4.99 -3.52
N CYS A 247 -9.29 5.32 -3.61
CA CYS A 247 -8.79 6.66 -3.37
C CYS A 247 -9.41 7.67 -4.36
N SER A 248 -9.53 7.28 -5.64
CA SER A 248 -10.19 8.11 -6.67
C SER A 248 -11.67 8.36 -6.34
N LEU A 249 -12.40 7.32 -5.94
CA LEU A 249 -13.82 7.41 -5.58
C LEU A 249 -14.04 8.23 -4.31
N GLN A 250 -13.14 8.16 -3.33
CA GLN A 250 -13.22 8.97 -2.11
C GLN A 250 -13.03 10.45 -2.39
N ILE A 251 -12.09 10.82 -3.26
CA ILE A 251 -11.92 12.22 -3.67
C ILE A 251 -13.17 12.69 -4.43
N LEU A 252 -13.76 11.84 -5.27
CA LEU A 252 -14.99 12.17 -6.00
C LEU A 252 -16.19 12.33 -5.05
N ASP A 253 -16.39 11.40 -4.11
CA ASP A 253 -17.46 11.46 -3.08
C ASP A 253 -17.35 12.74 -2.25
N PHE A 254 -16.14 13.12 -1.86
CA PHE A 254 -15.91 14.40 -1.19
C PHE A 254 -16.24 15.61 -2.06
N GLY A 255 -15.86 15.56 -3.34
CA GLY A 255 -16.22 16.62 -4.29
C GLY A 255 -17.73 16.80 -4.37
N VAL A 256 -18.47 15.70 -4.46
CA VAL A 256 -19.94 15.75 -4.47
C VAL A 256 -20.51 16.26 -3.14
N PHE A 257 -19.98 15.80 -2.00
CA PHE A 257 -20.35 16.29 -0.67
C PHE A 257 -20.14 17.81 -0.53
N LEU A 258 -18.99 18.31 -0.99
CA LEU A 258 -18.65 19.73 -0.97
C LEU A 258 -19.67 20.56 -1.75
N VAL A 259 -20.05 20.11 -2.95
CA VAL A 259 -20.98 20.84 -3.83
C VAL A 259 -22.41 20.79 -3.32
N GLU A 260 -22.90 19.63 -2.89
CA GLU A 260 -24.32 19.47 -2.54
C GLU A 260 -24.64 19.90 -1.11
N LYS A 261 -23.71 19.75 -0.15
CA LYS A 261 -24.01 19.99 1.27
C LYS A 261 -23.30 21.23 1.83
N VAL A 262 -22.02 21.43 1.51
CA VAL A 262 -21.20 22.49 2.11
C VAL A 262 -21.39 23.84 1.43
N LEU A 263 -21.28 23.92 0.10
CA LEU A 263 -21.39 25.19 -0.64
C LEU A 263 -22.75 25.90 -0.43
N PRO A 264 -23.91 25.20 -0.41
CA PRO A 264 -25.20 25.83 -0.14
C PRO A 264 -25.36 26.30 1.31
N ASN A 265 -24.74 25.60 2.28
CA ASN A 265 -24.98 25.77 3.72
C ASN A 265 -23.68 25.99 4.52
N LEU A 266 -22.89 27.00 4.14
CA LEU A 266 -21.57 27.33 4.71
C LEU A 266 -21.50 27.46 6.26
N LYS A 267 -22.63 27.69 6.95
CA LYS A 267 -22.65 27.88 8.41
C LYS A 267 -22.85 26.61 9.25
N PHE A 268 -23.38 25.52 8.67
CA PHE A 268 -23.91 24.41 9.48
C PHE A 268 -23.05 23.13 9.47
N GLU A 269 -22.06 23.02 8.57
CA GLU A 269 -21.31 21.75 8.39
C GLU A 269 -19.78 21.89 8.42
N TYR A 270 -19.24 22.93 9.06
CA TYR A 270 -17.78 23.15 9.12
C TYR A 270 -17.02 21.98 9.77
N ASP A 271 -17.58 21.38 10.84
CA ASP A 271 -16.94 20.26 11.54
C ASP A 271 -16.91 19.00 10.67
N ALA A 272 -18.03 18.68 9.99
CA ALA A 272 -18.10 17.55 9.05
C ALA A 272 -17.11 17.75 7.89
N PHE A 273 -17.08 18.94 7.30
CA PHE A 273 -16.13 19.30 6.25
C PHE A 273 -14.68 19.07 6.68
N LEU A 274 -14.30 19.54 7.87
CA LEU A 274 -12.94 19.37 8.39
C LEU A 274 -12.58 17.89 8.58
N VAL A 275 -13.50 17.09 9.12
CA VAL A 275 -13.31 15.64 9.28
C VAL A 275 -13.07 14.97 7.92
N TYR A 276 -13.92 15.24 6.92
CA TYR A 276 -13.74 14.70 5.56
C TYR A 276 -12.40 15.11 4.93
N VAL A 277 -12.00 16.37 5.05
CA VAL A 277 -10.71 16.86 4.54
C VAL A 277 -9.54 16.11 5.19
N ILE A 278 -9.57 15.93 6.53
CA ILE A 278 -8.55 15.16 7.24
C ILE A 278 -8.50 13.73 6.69
N PHE A 279 -9.65 13.07 6.53
CA PHE A 279 -9.72 11.71 6.02
C PHE A 279 -9.09 11.55 4.65
N ILE A 280 -9.41 12.43 3.71
CA ILE A 280 -8.88 12.38 2.35
C ILE A 280 -7.38 12.63 2.34
N ILE A 281 -6.91 13.62 3.10
CA ILE A 281 -5.48 13.88 3.24
C ILE A 281 -4.77 12.65 3.80
N MET A 282 -5.36 11.98 4.79
CA MET A 282 -4.79 10.77 5.36
C MET A 282 -4.79 9.60 4.36
N ASP A 283 -5.89 9.35 3.64
CA ASP A 283 -5.97 8.25 2.66
C ASP A 283 -4.98 8.46 1.50
N LEU A 284 -4.95 9.69 0.95
CA LEU A 284 -3.95 10.11 -0.04
C LEU A 284 -2.52 9.93 0.48
N THR A 285 -2.27 10.29 1.75
CA THR A 285 -0.94 10.14 2.36
C THR A 285 -0.55 8.68 2.41
N TRP A 286 -1.43 7.78 2.85
CA TRP A 286 -1.11 6.36 2.98
C TRP A 286 -0.92 5.68 1.63
N PHE A 287 -1.74 6.03 0.65
CA PHE A 287 -1.55 5.54 -0.71
C PHE A 287 -0.23 6.05 -1.30
N SER A 288 0.06 7.34 -1.14
CA SER A 288 1.33 7.97 -1.59
C SER A 288 2.57 7.34 -0.94
N VAL A 289 2.52 7.04 0.36
CA VAL A 289 3.63 6.39 1.08
C VAL A 289 3.92 5.02 0.47
N THR A 290 2.90 4.23 0.14
CA THR A 290 3.09 2.94 -0.52
C THR A 290 3.72 3.09 -1.90
N GLN A 291 3.24 4.04 -2.70
CA GLN A 291 3.81 4.31 -4.03
C GLN A 291 5.27 4.74 -3.93
N PHE A 292 5.57 5.67 -3.03
CA PHE A 292 6.92 6.19 -2.82
C PHE A 292 7.90 5.07 -2.44
N ARG A 293 7.48 4.15 -1.56
CA ARG A 293 8.32 3.01 -1.17
C ARG A 293 8.58 2.04 -2.34
N CYS A 294 7.59 1.81 -3.21
CA CYS A 294 7.78 1.00 -4.42
C CYS A 294 8.72 1.69 -5.41
N GLU A 295 8.56 2.99 -5.62
CA GLU A 295 9.43 3.78 -6.50
C GLU A 295 10.86 3.84 -5.98
N MET A 296 11.07 4.06 -4.68
CA MET A 296 12.41 4.00 -4.08
C MET A 296 13.11 2.65 -4.33
N ALA A 297 12.37 1.54 -4.26
CA ALA A 297 12.93 0.21 -4.51
C ALA A 297 13.31 0.04 -6.00
N LYS A 298 12.52 0.61 -6.90
CA LYS A 298 12.82 0.66 -8.34
C LYS A 298 14.03 1.55 -8.63
N ASP A 299 14.07 2.75 -8.07
CA ASP A 299 15.18 3.70 -8.25
C ASP A 299 16.50 3.11 -7.79
N GLU A 300 16.49 2.34 -6.69
CA GLU A 300 17.69 1.64 -6.24
C GLU A 300 18.14 0.54 -7.21
N SER A 301 17.20 -0.16 -7.88
CA SER A 301 17.55 -1.05 -8.99
C SER A 301 18.08 -0.31 -10.22
N GLN A 302 17.65 0.93 -10.48
CA GLN A 302 18.22 1.74 -11.56
C GLN A 302 19.61 2.24 -11.21
N ARG A 303 19.84 2.59 -9.94
CA ARG A 303 21.17 2.93 -9.44
C ARG A 303 22.16 1.78 -9.61
N LEU A 304 21.72 0.54 -9.40
CA LEU A 304 22.53 -0.65 -9.69
C LEU A 304 23.01 -0.66 -11.14
N LEU A 305 22.12 -0.36 -12.10
CA LEU A 305 22.45 -0.27 -13.51
C LEU A 305 23.48 0.83 -13.79
N THR A 306 23.30 2.02 -13.20
CA THR A 306 24.26 3.13 -13.33
C THR A 306 25.64 2.75 -12.80
N VAL A 307 25.72 2.07 -11.66
CA VAL A 307 27.00 1.58 -11.12
C VAL A 307 27.64 0.56 -12.07
N CYS A 308 26.86 -0.33 -12.69
CA CYS A 308 27.40 -1.28 -13.67
C CYS A 308 28.03 -0.56 -14.88
N TYR A 309 27.43 0.53 -15.36
CA TYR A 309 28.03 1.33 -16.43
C TYR A 309 29.32 2.02 -16.00
N ASN A 310 29.35 2.61 -14.80
CA ASN A 310 30.57 3.21 -14.28
C ASN A 310 31.71 2.18 -14.14
N LEU A 311 31.38 0.94 -13.78
CA LEU A 311 32.36 -0.15 -13.73
C LEU A 311 32.90 -0.52 -15.13
N LEU A 312 32.08 -0.44 -16.18
CA LEU A 312 32.56 -0.67 -17.56
C LEU A 312 33.63 0.33 -17.96
N ASP A 313 33.44 1.61 -17.64
CA ASP A 313 34.38 2.68 -17.98
C ASP A 313 35.75 2.50 -17.29
N ASN A 314 35.78 1.79 -16.16
CA ASN A 314 36.99 1.56 -15.37
C ASN A 314 37.72 0.25 -15.73
N TYR A 315 37.13 -0.62 -16.56
CA TYR A 315 37.75 -1.88 -16.96
C TYR A 315 38.53 -1.74 -18.28
N ASN A 316 39.72 -2.35 -18.32
CA ASN A 316 40.48 -2.44 -19.57
C ASN A 316 39.75 -3.27 -20.62
N ASP A 317 39.88 -2.86 -21.88
CA ASP A 317 39.34 -3.55 -23.05
C ASP A 317 39.71 -5.05 -23.06
N GLY A 318 38.71 -5.89 -23.32
CA GLY A 318 38.89 -7.35 -23.46
C GLY A 318 39.01 -8.13 -22.14
N SER A 319 38.82 -7.49 -20.98
CA SER A 319 38.80 -8.23 -19.71
C SER A 319 37.55 -9.11 -19.54
N GLU A 320 37.69 -10.29 -18.94
CA GLU A 320 36.56 -11.18 -18.64
C GLU A 320 35.51 -10.51 -17.72
N LEU A 321 35.96 -9.57 -16.86
CA LEU A 321 35.10 -8.74 -16.01
C LEU A 321 34.21 -7.79 -16.83
N LEU A 322 34.73 -7.24 -17.93
CA LEU A 322 33.96 -6.41 -18.86
C LEU A 322 32.79 -7.21 -19.45
N GLN A 323 33.06 -8.44 -19.92
CA GLN A 323 32.03 -9.31 -20.50
C GLN A 323 30.96 -9.69 -19.48
N GLU A 324 31.34 -10.04 -18.26
CA GLU A 324 30.36 -10.35 -17.20
C GLU A 324 29.55 -9.14 -16.78
N THR A 325 30.14 -7.93 -16.82
CA THR A 325 29.44 -6.69 -16.49
C THR A 325 28.43 -6.35 -17.58
N HIS A 326 28.79 -6.51 -18.85
CA HIS A 326 27.84 -6.43 -19.97
C HIS A 326 26.69 -7.42 -19.81
N ASN A 327 26.98 -8.68 -19.48
CA ASN A 327 25.94 -9.69 -19.24
C ASN A 327 24.97 -9.25 -18.12
N LEU A 328 25.49 -8.66 -17.04
CA LEU A 328 24.64 -8.14 -15.96
C LEU A 328 23.78 -6.96 -16.41
N ILE A 329 24.36 -6.01 -17.15
CA ILE A 329 23.63 -4.87 -17.72
C ILE A 329 22.50 -5.34 -18.63
N ASP A 330 22.77 -6.30 -19.52
CA ASP A 330 21.76 -6.85 -20.41
C ASP A 330 20.64 -7.55 -19.63
N GLN A 331 20.96 -8.25 -18.54
CA GLN A 331 19.95 -8.84 -17.67
C GLN A 331 19.07 -7.78 -17.00
N ILE A 332 19.65 -6.68 -16.50
CA ILE A 332 18.90 -5.61 -15.86
C ILE A 332 18.01 -4.88 -16.87
N LYS A 333 18.52 -4.63 -18.09
CA LYS A 333 17.75 -4.01 -19.17
C LYS A 333 16.58 -4.86 -19.66
N ASN A 334 16.82 -6.17 -19.81
CA ASN A 334 15.82 -7.10 -20.34
C ASN A 334 14.71 -7.42 -19.31
N ARG A 335 14.96 -7.21 -18.02
CA ARG A 335 14.01 -7.48 -16.93
C ARG A 335 14.00 -6.34 -15.92
N PRO A 336 13.54 -5.14 -16.32
CA PRO A 336 13.54 -4.00 -15.43
C PRO A 336 12.60 -4.26 -14.24
N VAL A 337 12.99 -3.76 -13.08
CA VAL A 337 12.15 -3.82 -11.88
C VAL A 337 10.92 -2.95 -12.08
N GLN A 338 9.75 -3.57 -12.01
CA GLN A 338 8.46 -2.90 -12.17
C GLN A 338 7.50 -3.40 -11.11
N PHE A 339 6.94 -2.47 -10.34
CA PHE A 339 5.82 -2.73 -9.43
C PHE A 339 4.54 -2.38 -10.18
N THR A 340 3.65 -3.35 -10.36
CA THR A 340 2.44 -3.17 -11.19
C THR A 340 1.17 -3.38 -10.38
N ALA A 341 0.16 -2.55 -10.65
CA ALA A 341 -1.20 -2.74 -10.17
C ALA A 341 -1.93 -3.73 -11.10
N ALA A 342 -1.73 -5.03 -10.88
CA ALA A 342 -2.35 -6.10 -11.68
C ALA A 342 -2.08 -5.97 -13.19
N ASP A 343 -0.89 -5.48 -13.54
CA ASP A 343 -0.45 -5.19 -14.91
C ASP A 343 -1.27 -4.14 -15.68
N PHE A 344 -2.20 -3.42 -15.03
CA PHE A 344 -2.90 -2.27 -15.63
C PHE A 344 -2.00 -1.05 -15.74
N PHE A 345 -1.26 -0.74 -14.69
CA PHE A 345 -0.31 0.36 -14.67
C PHE A 345 0.84 0.10 -13.71
N GLU A 346 1.95 0.77 -13.97
CA GLU A 346 3.12 0.78 -13.11
C GLU A 346 2.91 1.77 -11.95
N ILE A 347 3.24 1.34 -10.73
CA ILE A 347 3.17 2.19 -9.53
C ILE A 347 4.31 3.22 -9.58
N LYS A 348 3.96 4.48 -9.79
CA LYS A 348 4.87 5.64 -9.80
C LYS A 348 4.27 6.74 -8.93
N ARG A 349 5.10 7.64 -8.39
CA ARG A 349 4.61 8.87 -7.74
C ARG A 349 3.75 9.73 -8.67
N SER A 350 4.02 9.71 -9.98
CA SER A 350 3.16 10.41 -10.96
C SER A 350 1.72 9.90 -10.95
N THR A 351 1.47 8.63 -10.59
CA THR A 351 0.13 8.04 -10.57
C THR A 351 -0.78 8.72 -9.55
N THR A 352 -0.29 9.08 -8.35
CA THR A 352 -1.10 9.87 -7.39
C THR A 352 -1.48 11.22 -7.98
N PHE A 353 -0.54 11.94 -8.61
CA PHE A 353 -0.84 13.22 -9.24
C PHE A 353 -1.83 13.08 -10.41
N SER A 354 -1.74 11.99 -11.19
CA SER A 354 -2.70 11.69 -12.24
C SER A 354 -4.11 11.42 -11.69
N ILE A 355 -4.23 10.69 -10.58
CA ILE A 355 -5.52 10.44 -9.91
C ILE A 355 -6.12 11.75 -9.38
N ILE A 356 -5.32 12.55 -8.67
CA ILE A 356 -5.77 13.85 -8.15
C ILE A 356 -6.19 14.76 -9.31
N GLY A 357 -5.38 14.87 -10.37
CA GLY A 357 -5.68 15.71 -11.53
C GLY A 357 -6.92 15.27 -12.29
N SER A 358 -7.10 13.96 -12.48
CA SER A 358 -8.31 13.41 -13.12
C SER A 358 -9.55 13.69 -12.28
N THR A 359 -9.46 13.51 -10.96
CA THR A 359 -10.60 13.75 -10.07
C THR A 359 -10.92 15.23 -9.93
N ALA A 360 -9.91 16.10 -9.88
CA ALA A 360 -10.10 17.55 -9.90
C ALA A 360 -10.79 18.00 -11.20
N THR A 361 -10.47 17.39 -12.33
CA THR A 361 -11.15 17.67 -13.61
C THR A 361 -12.63 17.29 -13.55
N TYR A 362 -12.96 16.09 -13.05
CA TYR A 362 -14.35 15.67 -12.85
C TYR A 362 -15.09 16.58 -11.87
N PHE A 363 -14.42 17.02 -10.80
CA PHE A 363 -14.98 17.94 -9.84
C PHE A 363 -15.32 19.30 -10.47
N ILE A 364 -14.42 19.88 -11.27
CA ILE A 364 -14.67 21.14 -11.98
C ILE A 364 -15.88 21.00 -12.91
N VAL A 365 -15.91 19.95 -13.74
CA VAL A 365 -17.03 19.68 -14.64
C VAL A 365 -18.34 19.53 -13.86
N TYR A 366 -18.32 18.86 -12.71
CA TYR A 366 -19.49 18.69 -11.87
C TYR A 366 -20.01 20.03 -11.32
N VAL A 367 -19.11 20.87 -10.80
CA VAL A 367 -19.45 22.23 -10.33
C VAL A 367 -20.07 23.06 -11.45
N GLU A 368 -19.47 23.06 -12.64
CA GLU A 368 -19.98 23.81 -13.80
C GLU A 368 -21.37 23.33 -14.24
N LEU A 369 -21.60 22.01 -14.27
CA LEU A 369 -22.91 21.44 -14.58
C LEU A 369 -23.95 21.87 -13.54
N ARG A 370 -23.59 21.91 -12.26
CA ARG A 370 -24.51 22.31 -11.20
C ARG A 370 -24.81 23.80 -11.21
N SER A 371 -23.82 24.65 -11.49
CA SER A 371 -24.02 26.10 -11.58
C SER A 371 -24.94 26.53 -12.72
N ASN A 372 -24.99 25.73 -13.80
CA ASN A 372 -25.86 26.00 -14.95
C ASN A 372 -27.31 25.53 -14.75
N ASP A 373 -27.60 24.83 -13.64
CA ASP A 373 -28.93 24.35 -13.32
C ASP A 373 -29.74 25.44 -12.59
N SER A 374 -30.76 25.97 -13.27
CA SER A 374 -31.54 27.16 -12.85
C SER A 374 -32.17 27.07 -11.44
N SER A 375 -32.43 25.85 -10.97
CA SER A 375 -32.92 25.56 -9.61
C SER A 375 -31.89 25.90 -8.51
N TRP A 376 -30.61 25.73 -8.80
CA TRP A 376 -29.51 25.98 -7.85
C TRP A 376 -29.25 27.49 -7.69
N THR A 377 -29.37 28.25 -8.80
CA THR A 377 -29.28 29.71 -8.79
C THR A 377 -30.43 30.40 -8.04
N GLN A 378 -31.62 29.77 -7.95
CA GLN A 378 -32.74 30.33 -7.19
C GLN A 378 -32.60 30.15 -5.67
N ASN A 379 -32.01 29.04 -5.22
CA ASN A 379 -31.88 28.73 -3.78
C ASN A 379 -30.64 29.33 -3.11
N ASN A 380 -29.54 29.53 -3.86
CA ASN A 380 -28.29 30.02 -3.28
C ASN A 380 -28.13 31.55 -3.35
N GLY A 381 -29.10 32.26 -3.95
CA GLY A 381 -28.96 33.68 -4.26
C GLY A 381 -27.86 33.90 -5.29
N THR A 382 -28.03 34.90 -6.16
CA THR A 382 -26.91 35.41 -6.95
C THR A 382 -25.77 35.79 -6.00
N ILE A 383 -24.62 35.12 -6.14
CA ILE A 383 -23.35 35.44 -5.48
C ILE A 383 -23.04 36.93 -5.66
#